data_AF-A0A353E7A2-F1
#
_entry.id   AF-A0A353E7A2-F1
#
_cell.length_a   1.000
_cell.length_b   1.000
_cell.length_c   1.000
_cell.angle_alpha   90.00
_cell.angle_beta   90.00
_cell.angle_gamma   90.00
#
_symmetry.space_group_name_H-M   'P 1'
#
loop_
_entity.id
_entity.type
_entity.pdbx_description
1 polymer ?
#
loop_
_entity_poly.entity_id
_entity_poly.type
_entity_poly.pdbx_seq_one_letter_code
_entity_poly.pdbx_strand_id
1 'polypeptide(L)'
;DEHDALKKDVEKFQAQAVERAKDKLVENAKEINGVKVVKAVLPMEPAAAKDLVFKVREALPENMICVIGSIHNDKPMLSVMFSDDMVKDHGLNAGKMIREAAKLIQGGGGGQPHYAQAGGKNKDGLSAAVDKIVELAQL
;
A
#
# COMPACT_ATOMS: atom_id res chain seq x y z
N ASP A 1 30.39 -9.65 -14.09
CA ASP A 1 30.74 -8.29 -14.55
C ASP A 1 29.60 -7.58 -15.28
N GLU A 2 29.25 -7.92 -16.53
CA GLU A 2 28.18 -7.22 -17.27
C GLU A 2 26.77 -7.53 -16.74
N HIS A 3 26.52 -8.79 -16.36
CA HIS A 3 25.27 -9.21 -15.72
C HIS A 3 25.03 -8.52 -14.37
N ASP A 4 26.10 -8.30 -13.59
CA ASP A 4 26.00 -7.67 -12.27
C ASP A 4 25.79 -6.16 -12.37
N ALA A 5 26.42 -5.52 -13.36
CA ALA A 5 26.20 -4.11 -13.68
C ALA A 5 24.75 -3.86 -14.13
N LEU A 6 24.24 -4.69 -15.05
CA LEU A 6 22.85 -4.60 -15.52
C LEU A 6 21.86 -4.82 -14.38
N LYS A 7 22.11 -5.80 -13.50
CA LYS A 7 21.26 -6.03 -12.33
C LYS A 7 21.23 -4.82 -11.40
N LYS A 8 22.38 -4.22 -11.14
CA LYS A 8 22.49 -3.03 -10.28
C LYS A 8 21.76 -1.82 -10.88
N ASP A 9 21.84 -1.63 -12.18
CA ASP A 9 21.11 -0.55 -12.86
C ASP A 9 19.59 -0.75 -12.80
N VAL A 10 19.12 -1.99 -12.98
CA VAL A 10 17.70 -2.33 -12.81
C VAL A 10 17.22 -2.02 -11.40
N GLU A 11 17.96 -2.44 -10.36
CA GLU A 11 17.63 -2.15 -8.96
C GLU A 11 17.58 -0.64 -8.69
N LYS A 12 18.56 0.11 -9.22
CA LYS A 12 18.58 1.58 -9.11
C LYS A 12 17.38 2.23 -9.78
N PHE A 13 17.00 1.80 -10.98
CA PHE A 13 15.83 2.35 -11.68
C PHE A 13 14.53 2.03 -10.96
N GLN A 14 14.40 0.82 -10.40
CA GLN A 14 13.25 0.44 -9.59
C GLN A 14 13.14 1.31 -8.33
N ALA A 15 14.25 1.53 -7.61
CA ALA A 15 14.27 2.40 -6.44
C ALA A 15 13.86 3.85 -6.78
N GLN A 16 14.37 4.40 -7.89
CA GLN A 16 13.97 5.73 -8.37
C GLN A 16 12.50 5.80 -8.77
N ALA A 17 11.94 4.72 -9.34
CA ALA A 17 10.52 4.65 -9.66
C ALA A 17 9.66 4.68 -8.39
N VAL A 18 10.08 3.98 -7.33
CA VAL A 18 9.41 4.02 -6.03
C VAL A 18 9.46 5.43 -5.42
N GLU A 19 10.61 6.11 -5.46
CA GLU A 19 10.71 7.50 -4.97
C GLU A 19 9.75 8.46 -5.68
N ARG A 20 9.72 8.41 -7.02
CA ARG A 20 8.80 9.25 -7.81
C ARG A 20 7.34 8.94 -7.50
N ALA A 21 7.00 7.66 -7.32
CA ALA A 21 5.66 7.25 -6.94
C ALA A 21 5.30 7.78 -5.54
N LYS A 22 6.22 7.71 -4.58
CA LYS A 22 6.06 8.24 -3.22
C LYS A 22 5.80 9.74 -3.26
N ASP A 23 6.64 10.52 -3.95
CA ASP A 23 6.49 11.99 -4.04
C ASP A 23 5.11 12.36 -4.59
N LYS A 24 4.71 11.73 -5.70
CA LYS A 24 3.41 11.96 -6.33
C LYS A 24 2.25 11.57 -5.40
N LEU A 25 2.35 10.47 -4.67
CA LEU A 25 1.29 10.01 -3.77
C LEU A 25 1.13 10.91 -2.55
N VAL A 26 2.24 11.41 -1.99
CA VAL A 26 2.23 12.37 -0.87
C VAL A 26 1.62 13.69 -1.32
N GLU A 27 2.01 14.20 -2.49
CA GLU A 27 1.46 15.44 -3.06
C GLU A 27 -0.06 15.34 -3.30
N ASN A 28 -0.53 14.19 -3.77
CA ASN A 28 -1.95 13.95 -4.08
C ASN A 28 -2.73 13.33 -2.91
N ALA A 29 -2.15 13.27 -1.70
CA ALA A 29 -2.82 12.76 -0.52
C ALA A 29 -4.08 13.58 -0.23
N LYS A 30 -5.23 12.91 -0.11
CA LYS A 30 -6.49 13.58 0.22
C LYS A 30 -6.61 13.72 1.72
N GLU A 31 -7.13 14.84 2.19
CA GLU A 31 -7.44 15.02 3.61
C GLU A 31 -8.92 14.77 3.86
N ILE A 32 -9.22 13.88 4.82
CA ILE A 32 -10.58 13.54 5.25
C ILE A 32 -10.58 13.60 6.78
N ASN A 33 -11.35 14.53 7.35
CA ASN A 33 -11.47 14.72 8.80
C ASN A 33 -10.11 14.81 9.52
N GLY A 34 -9.14 15.50 8.92
CA GLY A 34 -7.78 15.67 9.46
C GLY A 34 -6.83 14.51 9.17
N VAL A 35 -7.29 13.43 8.54
CA VAL A 35 -6.47 12.26 8.17
C VAL A 35 -6.04 12.34 6.71
N LYS A 36 -4.74 12.19 6.45
CA LYS A 36 -4.16 12.04 5.11
C LYS A 36 -4.41 10.63 4.58
N VAL A 37 -5.21 10.53 3.53
CA VAL A 37 -5.55 9.30 2.82
C VAL A 37 -4.78 9.24 1.51
N VAL A 38 -3.85 8.29 1.45
CA VAL A 38 -3.09 7.94 0.26
C VAL A 38 -3.63 6.62 -0.28
N LYS A 39 -4.12 6.62 -1.52
CA LYS A 39 -4.56 5.39 -2.17
C LYS A 39 -4.23 5.36 -3.65
N ALA A 40 -3.85 4.19 -4.16
CA ALA A 40 -3.64 3.98 -5.59
C ALA A 40 -3.69 2.50 -5.97
N VAL A 41 -3.87 2.24 -7.27
CA VAL A 41 -3.62 0.94 -7.90
C VAL A 41 -2.51 1.13 -8.93
N LEU A 42 -1.40 0.40 -8.78
CA LEU A 42 -0.20 0.59 -9.60
C LEU A 42 0.33 -0.73 -10.19
N PRO A 43 0.86 -0.74 -11.42
CA PRO A 43 1.52 -1.91 -11.99
C PRO A 43 2.93 -2.05 -11.40
N MET A 44 3.06 -2.78 -10.29
CA MET A 44 4.34 -2.96 -9.59
C MET A 44 4.42 -4.26 -8.81
N GLU A 45 5.66 -4.70 -8.57
CA GLU A 45 5.98 -5.86 -7.76
C GLU A 45 5.53 -5.69 -6.30
N PRO A 46 5.20 -6.79 -5.59
CA PRO A 46 4.80 -6.73 -4.18
C PRO A 46 5.88 -6.11 -3.28
N ALA A 47 7.16 -6.35 -3.59
CA ALA A 47 8.28 -5.78 -2.83
C ALA A 47 8.39 -4.25 -3.01
N ALA A 48 8.19 -3.75 -4.23
CA ALA A 48 8.17 -2.33 -4.53
C ALA A 48 6.95 -1.63 -3.89
N ALA A 49 5.78 -2.27 -3.91
CA ALA A 49 4.59 -1.78 -3.23
C ALA A 49 4.78 -1.69 -1.71
N LYS A 50 5.47 -2.68 -1.12
CA LYS A 50 5.87 -2.64 0.28
C LYS A 50 6.80 -1.45 0.55
N ASP A 51 7.90 -1.31 -0.18
CA ASP A 51 8.83 -0.18 -0.02
C ASP A 51 8.11 1.17 -0.12
N LEU A 52 7.22 1.31 -1.10
CA LEU A 52 6.43 2.51 -1.32
C LEU A 52 5.58 2.90 -0.10
N VAL A 53 4.84 1.97 0.52
CA VAL A 53 4.00 2.33 1.67
C VAL A 53 4.81 2.69 2.92
N PHE A 54 6.00 2.09 3.10
CA PHE A 54 6.91 2.47 4.18
C PHE A 54 7.47 3.88 3.97
N LYS A 55 7.90 4.20 2.75
CA LYS A 55 8.38 5.55 2.42
C LYS A 55 7.31 6.62 2.50
N VAL A 56 6.07 6.29 2.13
CA VAL A 56 4.93 7.19 2.33
C VAL A 56 4.73 7.46 3.81
N ARG A 57 4.84 6.45 4.68
CA ARG A 57 4.77 6.64 6.14
C ARG A 57 5.92 7.46 6.70
N GLU A 58 7.13 7.31 6.19
CA GLU A 58 8.26 8.16 6.59
C GLU A 58 8.02 9.63 6.22
N ALA A 59 7.41 9.90 5.06
CA ALA A 59 7.06 11.24 4.62
C ALA A 59 5.83 11.84 5.33
N LEU A 60 4.89 10.99 5.75
CA LEU A 60 3.64 11.35 6.44
C LEU A 60 3.54 10.54 7.74
N PRO A 61 4.24 10.98 8.81
CA PRO A 61 4.43 10.17 10.02
C PRO A 61 3.19 10.06 10.92
N GLU A 62 2.20 10.93 10.75
CA GLU A 62 1.03 11.07 11.63
C GLU A 62 -0.26 11.24 10.82
N ASN A 63 -1.39 10.89 11.44
CA ASN A 63 -2.74 10.99 10.90
C ASN A 63 -2.85 10.46 9.47
N MET A 64 -2.30 9.28 9.20
CA MET A 64 -2.12 8.79 7.84
C MET A 64 -2.61 7.35 7.64
N ILE A 65 -3.35 7.17 6.55
CA ILE A 65 -3.70 5.87 5.98
C ILE A 65 -3.17 5.78 4.55
N CYS A 66 -2.41 4.74 4.26
CA CYS A 66 -1.90 4.44 2.93
C CYS A 66 -2.34 3.05 2.48
N VAL A 67 -3.00 2.97 1.32
CA VAL A 67 -3.54 1.73 0.75
C VAL A 67 -3.13 1.62 -0.72
N ILE A 68 -2.23 0.68 -1.01
CA ILE A 68 -1.73 0.46 -2.37
C ILE A 68 -2.21 -0.90 -2.85
N GLY A 69 -3.01 -0.89 -3.90
CA GLY A 69 -3.21 -2.06 -4.75
C GLY A 69 -2.07 -2.17 -5.75
N SER A 70 -1.54 -3.36 -5.97
CA SER A 70 -0.60 -3.61 -7.04
C SER A 70 -0.98 -4.81 -7.89
N ILE A 71 -0.63 -4.76 -9.18
CA ILE A 71 -0.80 -5.87 -10.11
C ILE A 71 0.56 -6.19 -10.72
N HIS A 72 0.98 -7.44 -10.57
CA HIS A 72 2.18 -7.96 -11.20
C HIS A 72 1.94 -9.40 -11.68
N ASN A 73 2.29 -9.72 -12.93
CA ASN A 73 2.01 -11.01 -13.56
C ASN A 73 0.56 -11.47 -13.37
N ASP A 74 -0.40 -10.57 -13.61
CA ASP A 74 -1.85 -10.77 -13.41
C ASP A 74 -2.28 -11.14 -11.97
N LYS A 75 -1.38 -11.04 -10.99
CA LYS A 75 -1.69 -11.27 -9.58
C LYS A 75 -1.95 -9.95 -8.86
N PRO A 76 -3.17 -9.72 -8.34
CA PRO A 76 -3.48 -8.57 -7.51
C PRO A 76 -2.95 -8.75 -6.09
N MET A 77 -2.40 -7.68 -5.54
CA MET A 77 -1.89 -7.58 -4.18
C MET A 77 -2.39 -6.30 -3.53
N LEU A 78 -2.52 -6.31 -2.21
CA LEU A 78 -2.87 -5.15 -1.39
C LEU A 78 -1.80 -4.96 -0.32
N SER A 79 -1.34 -3.73 -0.15
CA SER A 79 -0.48 -3.31 0.95
C SER A 79 -1.15 -2.16 1.68
N VAL A 80 -1.32 -2.31 2.99
CA VAL A 80 -1.96 -1.32 3.87
C VAL A 80 -0.96 -0.87 4.92
N MET A 81 -0.81 0.43 5.11
CA MET A 81 0.04 1.05 6.11
C MET A 81 -0.72 2.15 6.85
N PHE A 82 -0.59 2.17 8.17
CA PHE A 82 -1.10 3.23 9.04
C PHE A 82 0.05 3.88 9.80
N SER A 83 -0.10 5.17 10.12
CA SER A 83 0.76 5.81 11.13
C SER A 83 0.46 5.26 12.53
N ASP A 84 1.37 5.49 13.49
CA ASP A 84 1.25 4.86 14.81
C ASP A 84 0.06 5.38 15.63
N ASP A 85 -0.27 6.66 15.49
CA ASP A 85 -1.43 7.32 16.10
C ASP A 85 -2.75 6.75 15.57
N MET A 86 -2.84 6.46 14.26
CA MET A 86 -4.02 5.78 13.70
C MET A 86 -4.23 4.38 14.31
N VAL A 87 -3.16 3.69 14.71
CA VAL A 87 -3.27 2.41 15.42
C VAL A 87 -3.60 2.61 16.90
N LYS A 88 -2.89 3.51 17.59
CA LYS A 88 -2.98 3.68 19.05
C LYS A 88 -4.25 4.42 19.48
N ASP A 89 -4.58 5.50 18.80
CA ASP A 89 -5.60 6.45 19.22
C ASP A 89 -6.94 6.18 18.51
N HIS A 90 -6.89 5.74 17.25
CA HIS A 90 -8.06 5.36 16.47
C HIS A 90 -8.34 3.84 16.46
N GLY A 91 -7.48 3.03 17.09
CA GLY A 91 -7.68 1.58 17.21
C GLY A 91 -7.63 0.82 15.88
N LEU A 92 -7.11 1.43 14.80
CA LEU A 92 -7.06 0.79 13.50
C LEU A 92 -6.12 -0.41 13.50
N ASN A 93 -6.44 -1.41 12.67
CA ASN A 93 -5.65 -2.63 12.56
C ASN A 93 -5.61 -3.14 11.12
N ALA A 94 -4.47 -2.90 10.46
CA ALA A 94 -4.25 -3.26 9.06
C ALA A 94 -4.45 -4.76 8.83
N GLY A 95 -3.93 -5.60 9.72
CA GLY A 95 -4.08 -7.06 9.62
C GLY A 95 -5.53 -7.55 9.69
N LYS A 96 -6.40 -6.89 10.46
CA LYS A 96 -7.84 -7.21 10.49
C LYS A 96 -8.55 -6.70 9.25
N MET A 97 -8.36 -5.43 8.91
CA MET A 97 -9.05 -4.78 7.79
C MET A 97 -8.68 -5.42 6.44
N ILE A 98 -7.41 -5.82 6.27
CA ILE A 98 -6.97 -6.42 5.02
C ILE A 98 -7.60 -7.78 4.75
N ARG A 99 -7.97 -8.55 5.79
CA ARG A 99 -8.65 -9.84 5.61
C ARG A 99 -10.05 -9.65 5.04
N GLU A 100 -10.73 -8.58 5.41
CA GLU A 100 -12.04 -8.23 4.86
C GLU A 100 -11.92 -7.73 3.42
N ALA A 101 -10.99 -6.80 3.16
CA ALA A 101 -10.75 -6.27 1.81
C ALA A 101 -10.27 -7.34 0.83
N ALA A 102 -9.41 -8.28 1.27
CA ALA A 102 -8.84 -9.32 0.41
C ALA A 102 -9.90 -10.27 -0.18
N LYS A 103 -11.07 -10.41 0.46
CA LYS A 103 -12.17 -11.23 -0.07
C LYS A 103 -12.65 -10.71 -1.43
N LEU A 104 -12.59 -9.40 -1.67
CA LEU A 104 -12.99 -8.77 -2.93
C LEU A 104 -12.07 -9.15 -4.10
N ILE A 105 -10.80 -9.47 -3.81
CA ILE A 105 -9.85 -10.00 -4.80
C ILE A 105 -9.76 -11.53 -4.76
N GLN A 106 -10.72 -12.23 -4.12
CA GLN A 106 -10.71 -13.68 -3.90
C GLN A 106 -9.41 -14.16 -3.24
N GLY A 107 -8.97 -13.41 -2.25
CA GLY A 107 -7.66 -13.52 -1.63
C GLY A 107 -7.69 -13.68 -0.13
N GLY A 108 -6.49 -13.68 0.45
CA GLY A 108 -6.26 -13.72 1.89
C GLY A 108 -4.97 -13.00 2.23
N GLY A 109 -4.78 -12.70 3.52
CA GLY A 109 -3.61 -11.99 3.98
C GLY A 109 -3.59 -11.75 5.48
N GLY A 110 -2.67 -10.90 5.89
CA GLY A 110 -2.48 -10.56 7.30
C GLY A 110 -1.25 -9.67 7.49
N GLY A 111 -0.95 -9.41 8.76
CA GLY A 111 0.16 -8.56 9.14
C GLY A 111 0.01 -8.05 10.55
N GLN A 112 0.80 -7.02 10.85
CA GLN A 112 0.80 -6.31 12.12
C GLN A 112 -0.30 -5.23 12.13
N PRO A 113 -0.62 -4.63 13.29
CA PRO A 113 -1.61 -3.57 13.37
C PRO A 113 -1.33 -2.36 12.46
N HIS A 114 -0.07 -1.98 12.29
CA HIS A 114 0.32 -0.83 11.47
C HIS A 114 0.55 -1.17 9.99
N TYR A 115 0.83 -2.44 9.66
CA TYR A 115 1.13 -2.86 8.29
C TYR A 115 0.61 -4.26 7.99
N ALA A 116 -0.04 -4.42 6.85
CA ALA A 116 -0.47 -5.72 6.38
C ALA A 116 -0.41 -5.86 4.86
N GLN A 117 -0.33 -7.10 4.40
CA GLN A 117 -0.37 -7.45 2.98
C GLN A 117 -1.32 -8.61 2.71
N ALA A 118 -1.95 -8.58 1.54
CA ALA A 118 -2.80 -9.64 1.03
C ALA A 118 -2.57 -9.85 -0.46
N GLY A 119 -2.82 -11.08 -0.92
CA GLY A 119 -2.81 -11.44 -2.33
C GLY A 119 -4.11 -12.13 -2.72
N GLY A 120 -4.48 -12.03 -4.00
CA GLY A 120 -5.70 -12.59 -4.54
C GLY A 120 -5.56 -13.17 -5.93
N LYS A 121 -6.70 -13.57 -6.50
CA LYS A 121 -6.80 -14.10 -7.87
C LYS A 121 -7.61 -13.19 -8.80
N ASN A 122 -8.46 -12.33 -8.25
CA ASN A 122 -9.35 -11.46 -9.01
C ASN A 122 -8.85 -10.02 -9.03
N LYS A 123 -8.22 -9.59 -10.13
CA LYS A 123 -7.70 -8.23 -10.27
C LYS A 123 -8.79 -7.17 -10.42
N ASP A 124 -9.97 -7.55 -10.91
CA ASP A 124 -11.08 -6.63 -11.13
C ASP A 124 -11.65 -6.12 -9.80
N GLY A 125 -11.49 -6.89 -8.73
CA GLY A 125 -11.88 -6.49 -7.37
C GLY A 125 -10.88 -5.56 -6.67
N LEU A 126 -9.72 -5.28 -7.27
CA LEU A 126 -8.62 -4.63 -6.55
C LEU A 126 -8.93 -3.18 -6.16
N SER A 127 -9.55 -2.41 -7.05
CA SER A 127 -9.96 -1.03 -6.73
C SER A 127 -10.96 -1.01 -5.60
N ALA A 128 -11.96 -1.91 -5.63
CA ALA A 128 -12.94 -2.03 -4.57
C ALA A 128 -12.30 -2.45 -3.24
N ALA A 129 -11.27 -3.30 -3.27
CA ALA A 129 -10.55 -3.70 -2.07
C ALA A 129 -9.72 -2.56 -1.45
N VAL A 130 -9.11 -1.71 -2.29
CA VAL A 130 -8.45 -0.48 -1.82
C VAL A 130 -9.46 0.44 -1.14
N ASP A 131 -10.60 0.68 -1.78
CA ASP A 131 -11.67 1.54 -1.23
C ASP A 131 -12.26 0.99 0.07
N LYS A 132 -12.38 -0.35 0.16
CA LYS A 132 -12.91 -1.00 1.36
C LYS A 132 -12.08 -0.72 2.61
N ILE A 133 -10.76 -0.61 2.49
CA ILE A 133 -9.91 -0.26 3.64
C ILE A 133 -10.20 1.15 4.13
N VAL A 134 -10.37 2.11 3.22
CA VAL A 134 -10.70 3.50 3.57
C VAL A 134 -12.09 3.57 4.22
N GLU A 135 -13.07 2.82 3.70
CA GLU A 135 -14.41 2.72 4.28
C GLU A 135 -14.37 2.15 5.72
N LEU A 136 -13.61 1.07 5.92
CA LEU A 136 -13.48 0.43 7.24
C LEU A 136 -12.76 1.30 8.28
N ALA A 137 -12.00 2.30 7.84
CA ALA A 137 -11.33 3.23 8.74
C ALA A 137 -12.29 4.22 9.40
N GLN A 138 -13.51 4.38 8.85
CA GLN A 138 -14.58 5.22 9.41
C GLN A 138 -14.10 6.63 9.76
N LEU A 139 -13.35 7.23 8.83
CA LEU A 139 -12.78 8.56 8.97
C LEU A 139 -13.84 9.65 9.11
#